data_AF-E6WYD5-F1
#
_entry.id   AF-E6WYD5-F1
#
_cell.length_a   1.000
_cell.length_b   1.000
_cell.length_c   1.000
_cell.angle_alpha   90.00
_cell.angle_beta   90.00
_cell.angle_gamma   90.00
#
_symmetry.space_group_name_H-M   'P 1'
#
loop_
_entity.id
_entity.type
_entity.pdbx_description
1 polymer ?
#
loop_
_entity_poly.entity_id
_entity_poly.type
_entity_poly.pdbx_seq_one_letter_code
_entity_poly.pdbx_strand_id
1 'polypeptide(L)'
;MKQYIGTKIINAKPMTLGGYNNFRGWEIPKDEDPAREGYLVEYTDGGEPNTAEYKGYVSWSPKEVFERAYRLNGNLTFGDALVYLKDGKKLARRGWNGKGMFIFLVPGSTFKVNRSPLLGIYPEGTEVQYHAHIDMKTAQGYIVPWLASQADMLAEDWEVVE
;
A
#
# COMPACT_ATOMS: atom_id res chain seq x y z
N MET A 1 16.22 -19.84 13.80
CA MET A 1 15.24 -18.77 13.48
C MET A 1 15.03 -18.74 11.97
N LYS A 2 13.82 -18.41 11.48
CA LYS A 2 13.54 -18.20 10.05
C LYS A 2 13.30 -16.71 9.80
N GLN A 3 13.64 -16.21 8.62
CA GLN A 3 13.46 -14.81 8.23
C GLN A 3 12.15 -14.65 7.43
N TYR A 4 11.44 -13.55 7.68
CA TYR A 4 10.18 -13.19 7.02
C TYR A 4 10.21 -11.70 6.66
N ILE A 5 9.61 -11.35 5.52
CA ILE A 5 9.41 -9.96 5.07
C ILE A 5 7.92 -9.77 4.76
N GLY A 6 7.38 -8.61 5.09
CA GLY A 6 5.99 -8.26 4.81
C GLY A 6 5.79 -6.76 4.68
N THR A 7 4.74 -6.39 3.96
CA THR A 7 4.34 -4.99 3.70
C THR A 7 2.83 -4.90 3.92
N LYS A 8 2.35 -3.77 4.45
CA LYS A 8 0.95 -3.60 4.86
C LYS A 8 0.56 -2.14 4.94
N ILE A 9 -0.74 -1.89 4.77
CA ILE A 9 -1.36 -0.61 5.10
C ILE A 9 -1.84 -0.70 6.56
N ILE A 10 -1.60 0.36 7.33
CA ILE A 10 -1.95 0.45 8.75
C ILE A 10 -2.53 1.83 9.04
N ASN A 11 -3.33 1.90 10.10
CA ASN A 11 -3.60 3.17 10.78
C ASN A 11 -2.71 3.25 12.01
N ALA A 12 -2.25 4.45 12.37
CA ALA A 12 -1.50 4.63 13.61
C ALA A 12 -1.74 6.00 14.22
N LYS A 13 -1.59 6.07 15.55
CA LYS A 13 -1.55 7.32 16.31
C LYS A 13 -0.50 7.23 17.42
N PRO A 14 0.18 8.34 17.76
CA PRO A 14 1.12 8.37 18.89
C PRO A 14 0.45 7.91 20.18
N MET A 15 1.14 7.05 20.94
CA MET A 15 0.68 6.54 22.23
C MET A 15 1.86 6.01 23.04
N THR A 16 2.02 6.43 24.29
CA THR A 16 3.06 5.87 25.16
C THR A 16 2.75 4.42 25.55
N LEU A 17 3.76 3.65 25.97
CA LEU A 17 3.56 2.27 26.45
C LEU A 17 2.55 2.21 27.61
N GLY A 18 2.64 3.14 28.57
CA GLY A 18 1.68 3.24 29.67
C GLY A 18 0.27 3.57 29.19
N GLY A 19 0.14 4.48 28.22
CA GLY A 19 -1.15 4.82 27.60
C GLY A 19 -1.79 3.61 26.91
N TYR A 20 -0.99 2.79 26.23
CA TYR A 20 -1.46 1.58 25.59
C TYR A 20 -1.88 0.50 26.59
N ASN A 21 -1.11 0.27 27.65
CA ASN A 21 -1.49 -0.68 28.71
C ASN A 21 -2.79 -0.26 29.39
N ASN A 22 -2.95 1.04 29.70
CA ASN A 22 -4.21 1.57 30.24
C ASN A 22 -5.38 1.35 29.28
N PHE A 23 -5.20 1.62 27.98
CA PHE A 23 -6.20 1.35 26.94
C PHE A 23 -6.58 -0.14 26.89
N ARG A 24 -5.63 -1.05 27.09
CA ARG A 24 -5.86 -2.50 27.10
C ARG A 24 -6.40 -3.03 28.43
N GLY A 25 -6.43 -2.22 29.49
CA GLY A 25 -6.69 -2.69 30.85
C GLY A 25 -5.61 -3.65 31.37
N TRP A 26 -4.38 -3.50 30.91
CA TRP A 26 -3.23 -4.33 31.28
C TRP A 26 -2.36 -3.66 32.34
N GLU A 27 -1.82 -4.46 33.26
CA GLU A 27 -0.76 -4.01 34.16
C GLU A 27 0.56 -3.92 33.40
N ILE A 28 1.22 -2.76 33.49
CA ILE A 28 2.54 -2.59 32.89
C ILE A 28 3.61 -3.34 33.71
N PRO A 29 4.55 -4.06 33.07
CA PRO A 29 5.70 -4.64 33.77
C PRO A 29 6.49 -3.59 34.55
N LYS A 30 6.98 -3.94 35.75
CA LYS A 30 7.67 -3.00 36.65
C LYS A 30 8.99 -2.45 36.10
N ASP A 31 9.58 -3.18 35.16
CA ASP A 31 10.85 -2.88 34.48
C ASP A 31 10.67 -2.11 33.16
N GLU A 32 9.43 -1.82 32.77
CA GLU A 32 9.14 -1.01 31.57
C GLU A 32 8.84 0.44 31.96
N ASP A 33 9.25 1.37 31.08
CA ASP A 33 8.96 2.80 31.25
C ASP A 33 7.57 3.13 30.68
N PRO A 34 6.59 3.56 31.51
CA PRO A 34 5.25 3.93 31.03
C PRO A 34 5.25 5.18 30.13
N ALA A 35 6.27 6.03 30.22
CA ALA A 35 6.42 7.22 29.38
C ALA A 35 7.07 6.92 28.02
N ARG A 36 7.53 5.67 27.80
CA ARG A 36 8.19 5.26 26.55
C ARG A 36 7.33 5.59 25.34
N GLU A 37 7.89 6.39 24.44
CA GLU A 37 7.22 6.84 23.23
C GLU A 37 6.99 5.68 22.24
N GLY A 38 5.83 5.70 21.60
CA GLY A 38 5.47 4.74 20.58
C GLY A 38 4.16 5.10 19.89
N TYR A 39 3.60 4.11 19.22
CA TYR A 39 2.39 4.26 18.44
C TYR A 39 1.46 3.09 18.72
N LEU A 40 0.17 3.39 18.86
CA LEU A 40 -0.89 2.40 18.65
C LEU A 40 -0.99 2.16 17.14
N VAL A 41 -0.95 0.90 16.72
CA VAL A 41 -1.01 0.48 15.32
C VAL A 41 -2.25 -0.39 15.13
N GLU A 42 -3.13 -0.01 14.22
CA GLU A 42 -4.25 -0.84 13.75
C GLU A 42 -3.92 -1.41 12.36
N TYR A 43 -4.05 -2.71 12.22
CA TYR A 43 -3.83 -3.43 10.97
C TYR A 43 -5.10 -3.39 10.13
N THR A 44 -5.00 -2.86 8.91
CA THR A 44 -6.17 -2.74 8.00
C THR A 44 -6.23 -3.85 6.95
N ASP A 45 -5.22 -4.73 6.92
CA ASP A 45 -5.05 -5.81 5.94
C ASP A 45 -5.69 -7.16 6.38
N GLY A 46 -6.53 -7.13 7.42
CA GLY A 46 -7.30 -8.27 7.92
C GLY A 46 -6.92 -8.69 9.34
N GLY A 47 -7.45 -9.84 9.76
CA GLY A 47 -7.35 -10.35 11.13
C GLY A 47 -8.50 -9.91 12.03
N GLU A 48 -8.80 -10.73 13.05
CA GLU A 48 -9.84 -10.42 14.02
C GLU A 48 -9.43 -9.23 14.90
N PRO A 49 -10.35 -8.30 15.20
CA PRO A 49 -10.08 -7.24 16.15
C PRO A 49 -9.82 -7.83 17.55
N ASN A 50 -8.90 -7.20 18.29
CA ASN A 50 -8.57 -7.57 19.67
C ASN A 50 -9.02 -6.51 20.69
N THR A 51 -9.83 -5.55 20.25
CA THR A 51 -10.44 -4.46 21.03
C THR A 51 -11.85 -4.19 20.50
N ALA A 52 -12.68 -3.49 21.27
CA ALA A 52 -14.03 -3.12 20.82
C ALA A 52 -14.02 -1.80 20.00
N GLU A 53 -13.01 -0.94 20.17
CA GLU A 53 -12.97 0.36 19.51
C GLU A 53 -12.50 0.32 18.05
N TYR A 54 -11.70 -0.68 17.69
CA TYR A 54 -11.06 -0.77 16.37
C TYR A 54 -11.57 -1.97 15.57
N LYS A 55 -11.60 -1.82 14.24
CA LYS A 55 -12.08 -2.88 13.35
C LYS A 55 -11.00 -3.90 13.04
N GLY A 56 -9.74 -3.46 13.02
CA GLY A 56 -8.58 -4.31 12.83
C GLY A 56 -7.98 -4.81 14.13
N TYR A 57 -7.02 -5.73 14.01
CA TYR A 57 -6.13 -6.07 15.12
C TYR A 57 -5.33 -4.82 15.52
N VAL A 58 -5.13 -4.60 16.82
CA VAL A 58 -4.36 -3.47 17.36
C VAL A 58 -3.13 -3.96 18.12
N SER A 59 -1.99 -3.31 17.87
CA SER A 59 -0.75 -3.51 18.62
C SER A 59 -0.15 -2.17 19.07
N TRP A 60 0.94 -2.26 19.84
CA TRP A 60 1.78 -1.11 20.14
C TRP A 60 3.18 -1.34 19.58
N SER A 61 3.77 -0.28 19.01
CA SER A 61 5.12 -0.30 18.45
C SER A 61 5.97 0.82 19.07
N PRO A 62 7.19 0.53 19.55
CA PRO A 62 8.12 1.56 19.99
C PRO A 62 8.40 2.57 18.87
N LYS A 63 8.56 3.85 19.22
CA LYS A 63 8.71 4.95 18.25
C LYS A 63 9.76 4.67 17.16
N GLU A 64 10.98 4.31 17.55
CA GLU A 64 12.08 4.04 16.61
C GLU A 64 11.84 2.81 15.73
N VAL A 65 11.07 1.83 16.20
CA VAL A 65 10.72 0.64 15.41
C VAL A 65 9.64 1.03 14.40
N PHE A 66 8.64 1.77 14.85
CA PHE A 66 7.56 2.27 14.01
C PHE A 66 8.07 3.16 12.88
N GLU A 67 8.86 4.19 13.21
CA GLU A 67 9.34 5.20 12.25
C GLU A 67 10.32 4.62 11.22
N ARG A 68 10.98 3.47 11.51
CA ARG A 68 11.76 2.72 10.52
C ARG A 68 10.90 1.83 9.63
N ALA A 69 9.88 1.20 10.21
CA ALA A 69 9.07 0.21 9.51
C ALA A 69 8.00 0.84 8.61
N TYR A 70 7.41 1.97 9.02
CA TYR A 70 6.25 2.57 8.37
C TYR A 70 6.56 3.95 7.81
N ARG A 71 5.86 4.31 6.73
CA ARG A 71 6.03 5.55 6.00
C ARG A 71 4.69 6.24 5.80
N LEU A 72 4.69 7.57 5.92
CA LEU A 72 3.54 8.39 5.56
C LEU A 72 3.44 8.55 4.04
N ASN A 73 2.24 8.93 3.57
CA ASN A 73 2.00 9.20 2.17
C ASN A 73 3.01 10.21 1.60
N GLY A 74 3.59 9.87 0.44
CA GLY A 74 4.61 10.66 -0.25
C GLY A 74 6.05 10.45 0.22
N ASN A 75 6.28 9.61 1.22
CA ASN A 75 7.59 9.04 1.49
C ASN A 75 7.56 7.52 1.27
N LEU A 76 6.70 7.03 0.38
CA LEU A 76 6.49 5.60 0.14
C LEU A 76 7.61 5.05 -0.77
N THR A 77 8.01 3.81 -0.52
CA THR A 77 8.90 3.07 -1.44
C THR A 77 8.11 2.54 -2.65
N PHE A 78 8.80 2.06 -3.67
CA PHE A 78 8.16 1.33 -4.76
C PHE A 78 7.37 0.11 -4.28
N GLY A 79 7.87 -0.62 -3.27
CA GLY A 79 7.17 -1.76 -2.68
C GLY A 79 5.85 -1.35 -2.00
N ASP A 80 5.85 -0.24 -1.28
CA ASP A 80 4.65 0.34 -0.67
C ASP A 80 3.66 0.79 -1.75
N ALA A 81 4.14 1.40 -2.85
CA ALA A 81 3.30 1.80 -3.98
C ALA A 81 2.57 0.60 -4.62
N LEU A 82 3.24 -0.55 -4.76
CA LEU A 82 2.60 -1.77 -5.26
C LEU A 82 1.50 -2.30 -4.33
N VAL A 83 1.64 -2.13 -3.01
CA VAL A 83 0.57 -2.49 -2.06
C VAL A 83 -0.66 -1.61 -2.29
N TYR A 84 -0.49 -0.29 -2.40
CA TYR A 84 -1.59 0.63 -2.66
C TYR A 84 -2.22 0.45 -4.06
N LEU A 85 -1.43 0.12 -5.09
CA LEU A 85 -1.96 -0.18 -6.42
C LEU A 85 -2.88 -1.41 -6.41
N LYS A 86 -2.49 -2.45 -5.66
CA LYS A 86 -3.33 -3.65 -5.46
C LYS A 86 -4.61 -3.35 -4.68
N ASP A 87 -4.58 -2.32 -3.83
CA ASP A 87 -5.76 -1.75 -3.14
C ASP A 87 -6.59 -0.81 -4.04
N GLY A 88 -6.27 -0.72 -5.34
CA GLY A 88 -7.01 0.08 -6.31
C GLY A 88 -6.75 1.59 -6.23
N LYS A 89 -5.71 2.01 -5.51
CA LYS A 89 -5.31 3.42 -5.44
C LYS A 89 -4.52 3.83 -6.69
N LYS A 90 -4.47 5.14 -6.94
CA LYS A 90 -3.59 5.76 -7.92
C LYS A 90 -2.34 6.24 -7.22
N LEU A 91 -1.18 6.04 -7.85
CA LEU A 91 0.11 6.39 -7.29
C LEU A 91 0.85 7.35 -8.22
N ALA A 92 1.60 8.27 -7.65
CA ALA A 92 2.49 9.16 -8.38
C ALA A 92 3.83 9.26 -7.66
N ARG A 93 4.86 9.74 -8.37
CA ARG A 93 6.11 10.18 -7.74
C ARG A 93 6.13 11.69 -7.66
N ARG A 94 6.55 12.24 -6.52
CA ARG A 94 6.73 13.69 -6.35
C ARG A 94 7.74 14.26 -7.34
N GLY A 95 8.77 13.49 -7.68
CA GLY A 95 9.82 13.86 -8.63
C GLY A 95 9.45 13.72 -10.11
N TRP A 96 8.22 13.30 -10.48
CA TRP A 96 7.84 13.24 -11.88
C TRP A 96 7.65 14.63 -12.50
N ASN A 97 8.19 14.80 -13.71
CA ASN A 97 8.11 16.04 -14.47
C ASN A 97 6.77 16.13 -15.22
N GLY A 98 5.68 16.38 -14.50
CA GLY A 98 4.37 16.58 -15.10
C GLY A 98 3.23 16.64 -14.10
N LYS A 99 2.40 17.67 -14.17
CA LYS A 99 1.24 17.82 -13.30
C LYS A 99 0.17 16.78 -13.64
N GLY A 100 -0.37 16.12 -12.62
CA GLY A 100 -1.50 15.19 -12.76
C GLY A 100 -1.16 13.86 -13.45
N MET A 101 0.13 13.49 -13.46
CA MET A 101 0.58 12.14 -13.81
C MET A 101 0.31 11.17 -12.67
N PHE A 102 -0.19 9.98 -12.99
CA PHE A 102 -0.34 8.89 -12.03
C PHE A 102 -0.38 7.53 -12.72
N ILE A 103 -0.05 6.49 -11.97
CA ILE A 103 -0.20 5.09 -12.36
C ILE A 103 -1.37 4.46 -11.61
N PHE A 104 -1.96 3.44 -12.21
CA PHE A 104 -3.07 2.69 -11.63
C PHE A 104 -3.07 1.25 -12.14
N LEU A 105 -3.58 0.33 -11.34
CA LEU A 105 -3.70 -1.08 -11.71
C LEU A 105 -4.95 -1.29 -12.57
N VAL A 106 -4.77 -1.85 -13.77
CA VAL A 106 -5.85 -2.37 -14.59
C VAL A 106 -6.06 -3.84 -14.20
N PRO A 107 -7.23 -4.22 -13.64
CA PRO A 107 -7.47 -5.61 -13.28
C PRO A 107 -7.52 -6.49 -14.54
N GLY A 108 -7.06 -7.73 -14.38
CA GLY A 108 -7.22 -8.72 -15.43
C GLY A 108 -8.70 -9.03 -15.69
N SER A 109 -9.01 -9.50 -16.88
CA SER A 109 -10.37 -9.88 -17.26
C SER A 109 -10.37 -11.03 -18.25
N THR A 110 -11.45 -11.79 -18.26
CA THR A 110 -11.70 -12.83 -19.26
C THR A 110 -12.85 -12.37 -20.15
N PHE A 111 -12.66 -12.39 -21.45
CA PHE A 111 -13.70 -12.01 -22.42
C PHE A 111 -13.52 -12.73 -23.75
N LYS A 112 -14.58 -12.70 -24.57
CA LYS A 112 -14.55 -13.23 -25.93
C LYS A 112 -14.13 -12.16 -26.92
N VAL A 113 -13.24 -12.53 -27.83
CA VAL A 113 -12.79 -11.64 -28.92
C VAL A 113 -13.98 -11.23 -29.77
N ASN A 114 -14.24 -9.93 -29.82
CA ASN A 114 -15.37 -9.34 -30.55
C ASN A 114 -15.01 -8.02 -31.25
N ARG A 115 -13.74 -7.60 -31.21
CA ARG A 115 -13.27 -6.35 -31.80
C ARG A 115 -11.79 -6.37 -32.16
N SER A 116 -11.40 -5.51 -33.10
CA SER A 116 -9.99 -5.21 -33.41
C SER A 116 -9.28 -4.55 -32.22
N PRO A 117 -7.95 -4.72 -32.06
CA PRO A 117 -7.07 -5.47 -32.94
C PRO A 117 -7.13 -7.00 -32.76
N LEU A 118 -7.86 -7.50 -31.75
CA LEU A 118 -7.87 -8.93 -31.43
C LEU A 118 -8.49 -9.81 -32.52
N LEU A 119 -9.46 -9.30 -33.30
CA LEU A 119 -10.02 -10.00 -34.47
C LEU A 119 -9.01 -10.29 -35.59
N GLY A 120 -7.81 -9.69 -35.56
CA GLY A 120 -6.71 -10.01 -36.47
C GLY A 120 -5.65 -10.94 -35.88
N ILE A 121 -5.80 -11.30 -34.60
CA ILE A 121 -4.84 -12.11 -33.84
C ILE A 121 -5.46 -13.46 -33.48
N TYR A 122 -6.75 -13.45 -33.13
CA TYR A 122 -7.53 -14.63 -32.74
C TYR A 122 -8.82 -14.71 -33.56
N PRO A 123 -9.35 -15.92 -33.81
CA PRO A 123 -10.69 -16.09 -34.34
C PRO A 123 -11.73 -15.37 -33.46
N GLU A 124 -12.75 -14.79 -34.08
CA GLU A 124 -13.89 -14.22 -33.35
C GLU A 124 -14.51 -15.24 -32.38
N GLY A 125 -14.89 -14.78 -31.19
CA GLY A 125 -15.46 -15.62 -30.14
C GLY A 125 -14.44 -16.39 -29.31
N THR A 126 -13.14 -16.36 -29.67
CA THR A 126 -12.06 -16.95 -28.87
C THR A 126 -12.06 -16.32 -27.48
N GLU A 127 -12.04 -17.15 -26.43
CA GLU A 127 -11.91 -16.67 -25.06
C GLU A 127 -10.44 -16.31 -24.78
N VAL A 128 -10.22 -15.10 -24.29
CA VAL A 128 -8.90 -14.58 -23.96
C VAL A 128 -8.87 -14.18 -22.49
N GLN A 129 -7.79 -14.58 -21.82
CA GLN A 129 -7.45 -14.12 -20.48
C GLN A 129 -6.51 -12.93 -20.61
N TYR A 130 -7.04 -11.73 -20.39
CA TYR A 130 -6.26 -10.49 -20.40
C TYR A 130 -5.70 -10.25 -18.99
N HIS A 131 -4.38 -10.30 -18.86
CA HIS A 131 -3.72 -10.21 -17.56
C HIS A 131 -3.73 -8.79 -16.99
N ALA A 132 -3.71 -8.69 -15.66
CA ALA A 132 -3.56 -7.43 -14.97
C ALA A 132 -2.22 -6.77 -15.32
N HIS A 133 -2.22 -5.45 -15.43
CA HIS A 133 -1.06 -4.63 -15.78
C HIS A 133 -1.23 -3.23 -15.19
N ILE A 134 -0.17 -2.43 -15.21
CA ILE A 134 -0.19 -1.06 -14.69
C ILE A 134 -0.13 -0.10 -15.88
N ASP A 135 -1.08 0.82 -15.93
CA ASP A 135 -1.11 1.90 -16.90
C ASP A 135 -0.76 3.23 -16.21
N MET A 136 -0.30 4.18 -17.01
CA MET A 136 -0.04 5.55 -16.61
C MET A 136 -0.97 6.50 -17.35
N LYS A 137 -1.54 7.46 -16.63
CA LYS A 137 -2.01 8.71 -17.22
C LYS A 137 -0.83 9.67 -17.32
N THR A 138 -0.47 10.04 -18.54
CA THR A 138 0.65 10.97 -18.79
C THR A 138 0.26 12.43 -18.51
N ALA A 139 1.26 13.33 -18.49
CA ALA A 139 1.03 14.76 -18.32
C ALA A 139 0.16 15.36 -19.45
N GLN A 140 0.14 14.73 -20.62
CA GLN A 140 -0.68 15.11 -21.77
C GLN A 140 -2.09 14.50 -21.72
N GLY A 141 -2.39 13.66 -20.71
CA GLY A 141 -3.69 13.03 -20.55
C GLY A 141 -3.87 11.71 -21.30
N TYR A 142 -2.82 11.18 -21.94
CA TYR A 142 -2.88 9.87 -22.57
C TYR A 142 -2.84 8.75 -21.53
N ILE A 143 -3.51 7.63 -21.83
CA ILE A 143 -3.35 6.38 -21.09
C ILE A 143 -2.38 5.51 -21.88
N VAL A 144 -1.29 5.10 -21.23
CA VAL A 144 -0.24 4.27 -21.83
C VAL A 144 0.14 3.14 -20.88
N PRO A 145 0.53 1.96 -21.40
CA PRO A 145 1.17 0.94 -20.59
C PRO A 145 2.39 1.53 -19.87
N TRP A 146 2.43 1.36 -18.56
CA TRP A 146 3.53 1.90 -17.77
C TRP A 146 4.70 0.91 -17.71
N LEU A 147 5.90 1.43 -17.93
CA LEU A 147 7.15 0.70 -17.76
C LEU A 147 7.92 1.33 -16.60
N ALA A 148 8.08 0.60 -15.50
CA ALA A 148 8.86 1.06 -14.36
C ALA A 148 10.35 1.12 -14.73
N SER A 149 10.96 2.31 -14.62
CA SER A 149 12.41 2.46 -14.76
C SER A 149 13.15 2.03 -13.49
N GLN A 150 14.47 1.85 -13.57
CA GLN A 150 15.30 1.64 -12.38
C GLN A 150 15.16 2.79 -11.37
N ALA A 151 15.05 4.02 -11.87
CA ALA A 151 14.83 5.20 -11.03
C ALA A 151 13.47 5.17 -10.32
N ASP A 152 12.44 4.58 -10.93
CA ASP A 152 11.12 4.42 -10.30
C ASP A 152 11.14 3.35 -9.22
N MET A 153 11.78 2.21 -9.51
CA MET A 153 11.85 1.07 -8.58
C MET A 153 12.69 1.36 -7.33
N LEU A 154 13.72 2.22 -7.45
CA LEU A 154 14.60 2.61 -6.35
C LEU A 154 14.16 3.90 -5.63
N ALA A 155 13.01 4.46 -6.01
CA ALA A 155 12.53 5.70 -5.42
C ALA A 155 11.75 5.49 -4.12
N GLU A 156 11.83 6.51 -3.26
CA GLU A 156 11.17 6.58 -1.95
C GLU A 156 10.24 7.82 -1.83
N ASP A 157 9.88 8.41 -2.97
CA ASP A 157 9.05 9.61 -3.09
C ASP A 157 7.65 9.32 -3.67
N TRP A 158 7.18 8.08 -3.52
CA TRP A 158 5.87 7.65 -4.01
C TRP A 158 4.75 8.15 -3.11
N GLU A 159 3.63 8.54 -3.72
CA GLU A 159 2.43 9.02 -3.03
C GLU A 159 1.14 8.52 -3.68
N VAL A 160 0.15 8.25 -2.84
CA VAL A 160 -1.26 8.06 -3.24
C VAL A 160 -1.85 9.41 -3.62
N VAL A 161 -2.54 9.44 -4.77
CA VAL A 161 -3.23 10.61 -5.32
C VAL A 161 -4.70 10.29 -5.60
N GLU A 162 -5.52 11.34 -5.73
CA GLU A 162 -6.97 11.24 -6.01
C GLU A 162 -7.33 10.98 -7.48
#